data_AF-A0A7V5EZ31-F1
#
_entry.id   AF-A0A7V5EZ31-F1
#
_cell.length_a   1.000
_cell.length_b   1.000
_cell.length_c   1.000
_cell.angle_alpha   90.00
_cell.angle_beta   90.00
_cell.angle_gamma   90.00
#
_symmetry.space_group_name_H-M   'P 1'
#
loop_
_entity.id
_entity.type
_entity.pdbx_description
1 polymer ?
#
loop_
_entity_poly.entity_id
_entity_poly.type
_entity_poly.pdbx_seq_one_letter_code
_entity_poly.pdbx_strand_id
1 'polypeptide(L)'
;VDARNQADALVHQTKKSLTDLGDNFDATEKANIEKAIADVEATLKNDSATKEQIEEKVKILTEKSHKLAEAVYAKEQSGNKETAAKKAKDDDIIDAEVV
;
A
#
# COMPACT_ATOMS: atom_id res chain seq x y z
N VAL A 1 -10.14 17.37 2.50
CA VAL A 1 -8.88 17.43 1.73
C VAL A 1 -7.87 16.40 2.22
N ASP A 2 -7.66 16.26 3.53
CA ASP A 2 -6.74 15.24 4.08
C ASP A 2 -7.01 13.81 3.61
N ALA A 3 -8.26 13.33 3.67
CA ALA A 3 -8.60 11.98 3.21
C ALA A 3 -8.31 11.77 1.71
N ARG A 4 -8.57 12.78 0.86
CA ARG A 4 -8.25 12.72 -0.58
C ARG A 4 -6.74 12.67 -0.81
N ASN A 5 -5.97 13.50 -0.09
CA ASN A 5 -4.51 13.52 -0.18
C ASN A 5 -3.88 12.20 0.32
N GLN A 6 -4.40 11.65 1.41
CA GLN A 6 -3.93 10.37 1.96
C GLN A 6 -4.24 9.21 1.00
N ALA A 7 -5.43 9.22 0.39
CA ALA A 7 -5.82 8.23 -0.59
C ALA A 7 -4.94 8.25 -1.84
N ASP A 8 -4.68 9.44 -2.38
CA ASP A 8 -3.80 9.62 -3.54
C ASP A 8 -2.37 9.14 -3.25
N ALA A 9 -1.83 9.54 -2.09
CA ALA A 9 -0.50 9.10 -1.64
C ALA A 9 -0.43 7.57 -1.50
N LEU A 10 -1.47 6.94 -0.95
CA LEU A 10 -1.54 5.48 -0.80
C LEU A 10 -1.61 4.80 -2.16
N VAL A 11 -2.48 5.25 -3.06
CA VAL A 11 -2.59 4.74 -4.44
C VAL A 11 -1.25 4.75 -5.16
N HIS A 12 -0.54 5.89 -5.10
CA HIS A 12 0.78 6.02 -5.72
C HIS A 12 1.81 5.07 -5.11
N GLN A 13 1.85 4.98 -3.78
CA GLN A 13 2.76 4.09 -3.06
C GLN A 13 2.50 2.61 -3.42
N THR A 14 1.24 2.19 -3.43
CA THR A 14 0.86 0.80 -3.74
C THR A 14 1.12 0.46 -5.21
N LYS A 15 0.80 1.35 -6.16
CA LYS A 15 1.16 1.17 -7.59
C LYS A 15 2.66 0.96 -7.77
N LYS A 16 3.46 1.76 -7.06
CA LYS A 16 4.92 1.66 -7.13
C LYS A 16 5.40 0.30 -6.61
N SER A 17 5.01 -0.09 -5.40
CA SER A 17 5.34 -1.38 -4.81
C SER A 17 4.93 -2.58 -5.69
N LEU A 18 3.76 -2.49 -6.35
CA LEU A 18 3.29 -3.50 -7.29
C LEU A 18 4.18 -3.61 -8.53
N THR A 19 4.60 -2.47 -9.05
CA THR A 19 5.51 -2.39 -10.20
C THR A 19 6.89 -2.94 -9.82
N ASP A 20 7.38 -2.59 -8.62
CA ASP A 20 8.66 -3.02 -8.09
C ASP A 20 8.69 -4.54 -7.83
N LEU A 21 7.59 -5.13 -7.33
CA LEU A 21 7.44 -6.58 -7.20
C LEU A 21 7.35 -7.27 -8.57
N GLY A 22 6.62 -6.67 -9.52
CA GLY A 22 6.43 -7.19 -10.86
C GLY A 22 5.71 -8.54 -10.84
N ASP A 23 6.27 -9.53 -11.52
CA ASP A 23 5.74 -10.90 -11.59
C ASP A 23 6.12 -11.77 -10.37
N ASN A 24 6.87 -11.23 -9.40
CA ASN A 24 7.20 -11.93 -8.15
C ASN A 24 6.07 -11.85 -7.11
N PHE A 25 4.89 -11.38 -7.50
CA PHE A 25 3.70 -11.31 -6.67
C PHE A 25 2.57 -12.07 -7.34
N ASP A 26 1.67 -12.66 -6.56
CA ASP A 26 0.56 -13.44 -7.08
C ASP A 26 -0.30 -12.59 -8.02
N ALA A 27 -0.57 -13.09 -9.24
CA ALA A 27 -1.28 -12.36 -10.27
C ALA A 27 -2.75 -12.05 -9.88
N THR A 28 -3.36 -12.94 -9.10
CA THR A 28 -4.73 -12.76 -8.59
C THR A 28 -4.75 -11.67 -7.52
N GLU A 29 -3.80 -11.68 -6.59
CA GLU A 29 -3.69 -10.63 -5.57
C GLU A 29 -3.27 -9.29 -6.17
N LYS A 30 -2.39 -9.29 -7.18
CA LYS A 30 -2.05 -8.09 -7.97
C LYS A 30 -3.29 -7.46 -8.59
N ALA A 31 -4.08 -8.26 -9.32
CA ALA A 31 -5.32 -7.78 -9.95
C ALA A 31 -6.31 -7.25 -8.90
N ASN A 32 -6.40 -7.89 -7.73
CA ASN A 32 -7.24 -7.41 -6.62
C ASN A 32 -6.77 -6.06 -6.07
N ILE A 33 -5.45 -5.84 -5.93
CA ILE A 33 -4.88 -4.56 -5.49
C ILE A 33 -5.10 -3.47 -6.56
N GLU A 34 -4.83 -3.77 -7.83
CA GLU A 34 -5.07 -2.83 -8.94
C GLU A 34 -6.54 -2.41 -9.01
N LYS A 35 -7.46 -3.35 -8.78
CA LYS A 35 -8.89 -3.05 -8.69
C LYS A 35 -9.21 -2.15 -7.48
N ALA A 36 -8.61 -2.39 -6.32
CA ALA A 36 -8.80 -1.54 -5.14
C ALA A 36 -8.25 -0.12 -5.37
N ILE A 37 -7.11 0.01 -6.04
CA ILE A 37 -6.53 1.29 -6.45
C ILE A 37 -7.49 2.03 -7.37
N ALA A 38 -8.02 1.35 -8.40
CA ALA A 38 -8.97 1.95 -9.33
C ALA A 38 -10.26 2.40 -8.63
N ASP A 39 -10.75 1.63 -7.67
CA ASP A 39 -11.92 1.99 -6.85
C ASP A 39 -11.66 3.26 -6.02
N VAL A 40 -10.46 3.40 -5.41
CA VAL A 40 -10.06 4.61 -4.69
C VAL A 40 -9.97 5.80 -5.67
N GLU A 41 -9.28 5.66 -6.79
CA GLU A 41 -9.15 6.72 -7.80
C GLU A 41 -10.53 7.16 -8.35
N ALA A 42 -11.44 6.22 -8.60
CA ALA A 42 -12.81 6.51 -9.02
C ALA A 42 -13.58 7.29 -7.94
N THR A 43 -13.39 6.94 -6.67
CA THR A 43 -13.98 7.66 -5.53
C THR A 43 -13.39 9.05 -5.40
N LEU A 44 -12.09 9.23 -5.62
CA LEU A 44 -11.43 10.53 -5.60
C LEU A 44 -11.87 11.44 -6.74
N LYS A 45 -12.10 10.88 -7.94
CA LYS A 45 -12.66 11.58 -9.11
C LYS A 45 -14.14 11.92 -8.94
N ASN A 46 -14.83 11.29 -8.01
CA ASN A 46 -16.21 11.64 -7.69
C ASN A 46 -16.22 12.81 -6.70
N ASP A 47 -16.56 14.00 -7.18
CA ASP A 47 -16.67 15.19 -6.36
C ASP A 47 -17.75 15.08 -5.26
N SER A 48 -18.75 14.22 -5.47
CA SER A 48 -19.80 13.92 -4.49
C SER A 48 -19.41 12.86 -3.46
N ALA A 49 -18.22 12.26 -3.57
CA ALA A 49 -17.78 11.26 -2.61
C ALA A 49 -17.58 11.87 -1.22
N THR A 50 -18.15 11.24 -0.20
CA THR A 50 -17.98 11.68 1.19
C THR A 50 -16.62 11.25 1.73
N LYS A 51 -16.22 11.91 2.83
CA LYS A 51 -14.99 11.55 3.54
C LYS A 51 -15.01 10.08 3.98
N GLU A 52 -16.15 9.58 4.49
CA GLU A 52 -16.27 8.19 4.92
C GLU A 52 -16.06 7.21 3.75
N GLN A 53 -16.61 7.52 2.57
CA GLN A 53 -16.43 6.67 1.39
C GLN A 53 -14.96 6.58 0.96
N ILE A 54 -14.24 7.70 1.01
CA ILE A 54 -12.81 7.72 0.71
C ILE A 54 -12.05 6.92 1.78
N GLU A 55 -12.34 7.13 3.06
CA GLU A 55 -11.67 6.43 4.17
C GLU A 55 -11.91 4.91 4.12
N GLU A 56 -13.12 4.47 3.78
CA GLU A 56 -13.44 3.05 3.61
C GLU A 56 -12.62 2.42 2.47
N LYS A 57 -12.59 3.07 1.30
CA LYS A 57 -11.80 2.61 0.16
C LYS A 57 -10.30 2.61 0.45
N VAL A 58 -9.82 3.65 1.14
CA VAL A 58 -8.43 3.75 1.62
C VAL A 58 -8.10 2.61 2.58
N LYS A 59 -8.97 2.31 3.53
CA LYS A 59 -8.76 1.21 4.48
C LYS A 59 -8.65 -0.14 3.76
N ILE A 60 -9.52 -0.39 2.79
CA ILE A 60 -9.46 -1.60 1.94
C ILE A 60 -8.12 -1.65 1.20
N LEU A 61 -7.70 -0.54 0.59
CA LEU A 61 -6.42 -0.47 -0.11
C LEU A 61 -5.24 -0.69 0.84
N THR A 62 -5.27 -0.13 2.05
CA THR A 62 -4.24 -0.31 3.07
C THR A 62 -4.10 -1.78 3.46
N GLU A 63 -5.21 -2.47 3.74
CA GLU A 63 -5.19 -3.91 4.08
C GLU A 63 -4.58 -4.75 2.96
N LYS A 64 -4.86 -4.41 1.70
CA LYS A 64 -4.24 -5.08 0.54
C LYS A 64 -2.77 -4.68 0.36
N SER A 65 -2.42 -3.45 0.68
CA SER A 65 -1.06 -2.91 0.59
C SER A 65 -0.14 -3.49 1.66
N HIS A 66 -0.66 -3.89 2.83
CA HIS A 66 0.12 -4.60 3.84
C HIS A 66 0.67 -5.93 3.31
N LYS A 67 -0.19 -6.74 2.69
CA LYS A 67 0.24 -7.99 2.02
C LYS A 67 1.30 -7.74 0.94
N LEU A 68 1.13 -6.65 0.19
CA LEU A 68 2.11 -6.24 -0.82
C LEU A 68 3.43 -5.84 -0.17
N ALA A 69 3.39 -5.06 0.91
CA ALA A 69 4.58 -4.63 1.64
C ALA A 69 5.36 -5.83 2.17
N GLU A 70 4.70 -6.84 2.75
CA GLU A 70 5.35 -8.08 3.19
C GLU A 70 6.11 -8.76 2.03
N ALA A 71 5.49 -8.84 0.85
CA ALA A 71 6.15 -9.39 -0.34
C ALA A 71 7.31 -8.51 -0.85
N VAL A 72 7.18 -7.18 -0.83
CA VAL A 72 8.27 -6.25 -1.17
C VAL A 72 9.44 -6.44 -0.21
N TYR A 73 9.18 -6.47 1.10
CA TYR A 73 10.22 -6.69 2.13
C TYR A 73 10.92 -8.03 1.95
N ALA A 74 10.18 -9.11 1.64
CA ALA A 74 10.76 -10.40 1.32
C ALA A 74 11.68 -10.36 0.08
N LYS A 75 11.32 -9.56 -0.94
CA LYS A 75 12.15 -9.32 -2.13
C LYS A 75 13.38 -8.45 -1.80
N GLU A 76 13.23 -7.38 -1.03
CA GLU A 76 14.33 -6.49 -0.61
C GLU A 76 15.35 -7.20 0.29
N GLN A 77 14.91 -8.13 1.15
CA GLN A 77 15.82 -8.94 1.98
C GLN A 77 16.69 -9.87 1.12
N SER A 78 16.22 -10.24 -0.07
CA SER A 78 16.97 -11.04 -1.05
C SER A 78 17.81 -10.17 -2.02
N GLY A 79 17.65 -8.84 -1.98
CA GLY A 79 18.22 -7.90 -2.93
C GLY A 79 18.55 -6.55 -2.29
N ASN A 80 19.56 -6.53 -1.42
CA ASN A 80 20.38 -5.34 -1.14
C ASN A 80 19.65 -4.08 -0.59
N LYS A 81 19.42 -4.06 0.73
CA LYS A 81 19.65 -2.98 1.74
C LYS A 81 19.39 -1.48 1.46
N GLU A 82 18.85 -1.02 0.33
CA GLU A 82 18.90 0.41 0.00
C GLU A 82 17.57 1.08 -0.39
N THR A 83 16.39 0.71 0.14
CA THR A 83 15.25 1.66 0.09
C THR A 83 14.18 1.56 1.20
N ALA A 84 14.47 0.93 2.35
CA ALA A 84 13.57 0.95 3.51
C ALA A 84 13.77 2.19 4.41
N ALA A 85 13.68 3.40 3.84
CA ALA A 85 13.74 4.64 4.61
C ALA A 85 12.53 5.53 4.30
N LYS A 86 11.60 5.62 5.28
CA LYS A 86 10.40 6.49 5.37
C LYS A 86 9.05 5.87 4.93
N LYS A 87 8.55 4.90 5.68
CA LYS A 87 7.15 4.92 6.21
C LYS A 87 6.84 3.76 7.17
N ALA A 88 7.76 3.46 8.08
CA ALA A 88 7.52 2.56 9.22
C ALA A 88 8.26 3.13 10.43
N LYS A 89 7.80 4.31 10.87
CA LYS A 89 8.06 4.82 12.21
C LYS A 89 6.71 5.29 12.69
N ASP A 90 5.97 4.37 13.29
CA ASP A 90 5.34 4.66 14.58
C ASP A 90 4.78 3.42 15.30
N ASP A 91 4.62 2.25 14.66
CA ASP A 91 3.64 1.30 15.23
C ASP A 91 3.96 -0.21 15.25
N ASP A 92 5.22 -0.68 15.34
CA ASP A 92 5.44 -2.05 15.85
C ASP A 92 6.88 -2.35 16.29
N ILE A 93 7.11 -2.37 17.60
CA ILE A 93 7.57 -3.55 18.35
C ILE A 93 8.54 -4.47 17.57
N ILE A 94 9.85 -4.15 17.61
CA ILE A 94 10.90 -5.17 17.53
C ILE A 94 11.18 -5.60 18.97
N ASP A 95 10.31 -6.47 19.49
CA ASP A 95 10.50 -7.22 20.72
C ASP A 95 10.99 -8.61 20.31
N ALA A 96 12.30 -8.71 20.07
CA ALA A 96 13.02 -9.98 19.95
C ALA A 96 14.50 -9.73 20.25
N GLU A 97 14.80 -9.76 21.55
CA GLU A 97 15.97 -10.42 22.12
C GLU A 97 17.00 -10.93 21.10
N VAL A 98 18.07 -10.16 20.88
CA VAL A 98 19.43 -10.66 20.64
C VAL A 98 20.40 -9.63 21.24
N VAL A 99 20.82 -9.89 22.48
CA VAL A 99 22.21 -9.99 23.01
C VAL A 99 22.13 -10.00 24.53
#